data_AF-A0A7G7UB99-F1
#
_entry.id   AF-A0A7G7UB99-F1
#
_cell.length_a   1.000
_cell.length_b   1.000
_cell.length_c   1.000
_cell.angle_alpha   90.00
_cell.angle_beta   90.00
_cell.angle_gamma   90.00
#
_symmetry.space_group_name_H-M   'P 1'
#
loop_
_entity.id
_entity.type
_entity.pdbx_description
1 polymer ?
#
loop_
_entity_poly.entity_id
_entity_poly.type
_entity_poly.pdbx_seq_one_letter_code
_entity_poly.pdbx_strand_id
1 'polypeptide(L)'
;MKRMHFCTGIGLLLIVISAYPIFVLLRENIIDHNVTNRYDIHYAYQDKQGYEPAIDTQNINIFNHHIRIIEAKTGKHAPLTSWDKDENVPAGEIVNIQYQLDGRDLSSPSEVWLSNRERGGRYFSWLEILTVKDRKTDQNLVYIVQRITDDQISLEKSKWKIIRIHQDGTVKEKLLSYSDRSKDPLSVKLLNFSYVGGNSMGYHSDMYEVIPNVIFPLLYPLITFAVGCAIMIGILIFVIVQKTKGVRKSI
;
A
#
# COMPACT_ATOMS: atom_id res chain seq x y z
N MET A 1 2.67 -38.04 -32.74
CA MET A 1 3.62 -37.82 -31.62
C MET A 1 4.28 -36.44 -31.66
N LYS A 2 4.98 -36.00 -32.73
CA LYS A 2 5.64 -34.68 -32.81
C LYS A 2 4.77 -33.48 -32.41
N ARG A 3 3.53 -33.37 -32.92
CA ARG A 3 2.59 -32.30 -32.57
C ARG A 3 2.20 -32.29 -31.09
N MET A 4 2.08 -33.47 -30.48
CA MET A 4 1.75 -33.60 -29.06
C MET A 4 2.90 -33.14 -28.17
N HIS A 5 4.14 -33.54 -28.49
CA HIS A 5 5.33 -33.04 -27.78
C HIS A 5 5.48 -31.52 -27.90
N PHE A 6 5.16 -30.95 -29.05
CA PHE A 6 5.15 -29.50 -29.25
C PHE A 6 4.11 -28.80 -28.35
N CYS A 7 2.86 -29.28 -28.32
CA CYS A 7 1.84 -28.72 -27.43
C CYS A 7 2.20 -28.88 -25.94
N THR A 8 2.78 -30.02 -25.54
CA THR A 8 3.30 -30.21 -24.18
C THR A 8 4.38 -29.18 -23.86
N GLY A 9 5.31 -28.94 -24.78
CA GLY A 9 6.36 -27.94 -24.62
C GLY A 9 5.80 -26.52 -24.43
N ILE A 10 4.82 -26.12 -25.24
CA ILE A 10 4.14 -24.82 -25.09
C ILE A 10 3.39 -24.73 -23.75
N GLY A 11 2.61 -25.74 -23.39
CA GLY A 11 1.84 -25.74 -22.14
C GLY A 11 2.75 -25.59 -20.91
N LEU A 12 3.84 -26.36 -20.87
CA LEU A 12 4.84 -26.26 -19.82
C LEU A 12 5.53 -24.90 -19.80
N LEU A 13 5.92 -24.37 -20.97
CA LEU A 13 6.53 -23.05 -21.06
C LEU A 13 5.62 -21.96 -20.48
N LEU A 14 4.34 -21.94 -20.87
CA LEU A 14 3.36 -20.98 -20.37
C LEU A 14 3.16 -21.06 -18.85
N ILE A 15 3.15 -22.27 -18.29
CA ILE A 15 3.07 -22.48 -16.84
C ILE A 15 4.33 -21.94 -16.16
N VAL A 16 5.52 -22.31 -16.65
CA VAL A 16 6.80 -21.95 -16.04
C VAL A 16 7.01 -20.44 -16.03
N ILE A 17 6.75 -19.74 -17.14
CA ILE A 17 6.91 -18.28 -17.21
C ILE A 17 5.91 -17.55 -16.30
N SER A 18 4.73 -18.13 -16.08
CA SER A 18 3.66 -17.49 -15.30
C SER A 18 3.74 -17.80 -13.80
N ALA A 19 4.46 -18.86 -13.42
CA ALA A 19 4.48 -19.38 -12.04
C ALA A 19 5.01 -18.35 -11.03
N TYR A 20 6.14 -17.69 -11.31
CA TYR A 20 6.72 -16.72 -10.38
C TYR A 20 5.84 -15.47 -10.19
N PRO A 21 5.36 -14.81 -11.26
CA PRO A 21 4.40 -13.72 -11.09
C PRO A 21 3.13 -14.11 -10.34
N ILE A 22 2.55 -15.29 -10.61
CA ILE A 22 1.38 -15.79 -9.86
C ILE A 22 1.71 -15.93 -8.38
N PHE A 23 2.86 -16.52 -8.06
CA PHE A 23 3.30 -16.63 -6.68
C PHE A 23 3.40 -15.25 -6.00
N VAL A 24 3.97 -14.26 -6.69
CA VAL A 24 4.06 -12.89 -6.16
C VAL A 24 2.67 -12.31 -5.92
N LEU A 25 1.77 -12.39 -6.90
CA LEU A 25 0.38 -11.90 -6.77
C LEU A 25 -0.37 -12.59 -5.62
N LEU A 26 -0.25 -13.91 -5.50
CA LEU A 26 -0.86 -14.66 -4.41
C LEU A 26 -0.32 -14.23 -3.04
N ARG A 27 1.01 -14.04 -2.93
CA ARG A 27 1.63 -13.57 -1.69
C ARG A 27 1.09 -12.19 -1.29
N GLU A 28 1.03 -11.25 -2.22
CA GLU A 28 0.48 -9.90 -1.97
C GLU A 28 -0.97 -9.98 -1.48
N ASN A 29 -1.82 -10.75 -2.16
CA ASN A 29 -3.22 -10.91 -1.77
C ASN A 29 -3.39 -11.56 -0.39
N ILE A 30 -2.59 -12.59 -0.09
CA ILE A 30 -2.65 -13.27 1.22
C ILE A 30 -2.26 -12.28 2.33
N ILE A 31 -1.22 -11.47 2.12
CA ILE A 31 -0.79 -10.47 3.09
C ILE A 31 -1.87 -9.39 3.25
N ASP A 32 -2.40 -8.85 2.15
CA ASP A 32 -3.47 -7.85 2.21
C ASP A 32 -4.69 -8.38 2.94
N HIS A 33 -5.13 -9.60 2.60
CA HIS A 33 -6.27 -10.24 3.22
C HIS A 33 -6.05 -10.44 4.73
N ASN A 34 -4.87 -10.88 5.14
CA ASN A 34 -4.52 -11.05 6.55
C ASN A 34 -4.52 -9.71 7.31
N VAL A 35 -4.00 -8.64 6.71
CA VAL A 35 -3.98 -7.30 7.32
C VAL A 35 -5.38 -6.73 7.39
N THR A 36 -6.12 -6.73 6.28
CA THR A 36 -7.50 -6.21 6.18
C THR A 36 -8.49 -6.94 7.09
N ASN A 37 -8.34 -8.25 7.25
CA ASN A 37 -9.19 -9.00 8.19
C ASN A 37 -8.86 -8.68 9.65
N ARG A 38 -7.59 -8.41 9.96
CA ARG A 38 -7.14 -8.17 11.33
C ARG A 38 -7.37 -6.72 11.79
N TYR A 39 -7.12 -5.75 10.93
CA TYR A 39 -7.10 -4.35 11.31
C TYR A 39 -8.23 -3.58 10.66
N ASP A 40 -9.00 -2.87 11.48
CA ASP A 40 -9.94 -1.85 11.03
C ASP A 40 -9.24 -0.50 11.06
N ILE A 41 -9.19 0.22 9.95
CA ILE A 41 -8.43 1.47 9.80
C ILE A 41 -9.39 2.58 9.41
N HIS A 42 -9.36 3.66 10.17
CA HIS A 42 -10.19 4.85 10.00
C HIS A 42 -9.34 6.10 10.14
N TYR A 43 -9.78 7.22 9.57
CA TYR A 43 -9.16 8.51 9.86
C TYR A 43 -9.51 8.93 11.29
N ALA A 44 -8.53 9.53 12.00
CA ALA A 44 -8.75 10.02 13.35
C ALA A 44 -9.55 11.33 13.39
N TYR A 45 -9.55 12.09 12.30
CA TYR A 45 -10.30 13.32 12.15
C TYR A 45 -11.70 13.03 11.60
N GLN A 46 -12.72 13.55 12.29
CA GLN A 46 -14.09 13.59 11.80
C GLN A 46 -14.53 15.03 11.64
N ASP A 47 -15.17 15.34 10.51
CA ASP A 47 -15.75 16.66 10.28
C ASP A 47 -17.06 16.85 11.07
N LYS A 48 -17.68 18.02 10.95
CA LYS A 48 -18.92 18.35 11.68
C LYS A 48 -20.11 17.48 11.27
N GLN A 49 -20.01 16.78 10.15
CA GLN A 49 -21.03 15.91 9.58
C GLN A 49 -20.76 14.43 9.88
N GLY A 50 -19.64 14.12 10.55
CA GLY A 50 -19.24 12.77 10.90
C GLY A 50 -18.56 12.02 9.75
N TYR A 51 -18.17 12.70 8.67
CA TYR A 51 -17.31 12.10 7.65
C TYR A 51 -15.87 12.06 8.16
N GLU A 52 -15.08 11.14 7.58
CA GLU A 52 -13.68 10.91 7.88
C GLU A 52 -12.77 11.45 6.76
N PRO A 53 -12.65 12.77 6.56
CA PRO A 53 -11.76 13.31 5.55
C PRO A 53 -10.29 13.29 6.03
N ALA A 54 -9.39 13.60 5.11
CA ALA A 54 -8.00 13.88 5.44
C ALA A 54 -7.89 14.99 6.50
N ILE A 55 -6.87 14.92 7.35
CA ILE A 55 -6.68 15.86 8.44
C ILE A 55 -6.57 17.32 7.97
N ASP A 56 -7.42 18.18 8.54
CA ASP A 56 -7.44 19.64 8.26
C ASP A 56 -7.37 20.48 9.54
N THR A 57 -6.91 19.88 10.64
CA THR A 57 -6.77 20.54 11.94
C THR A 57 -5.42 20.21 12.58
N GLN A 58 -4.95 21.11 13.43
CA GLN A 58 -3.75 20.91 14.25
C GLN A 58 -4.05 20.23 15.59
N ASN A 59 -5.32 20.13 15.98
CA ASN A 59 -5.72 19.59 17.28
C ASN A 59 -6.74 18.47 17.06
N ILE A 60 -6.45 17.29 17.61
CA ILE A 60 -7.31 16.11 17.54
C ILE A 60 -7.50 15.56 18.96
N ASN A 61 -8.75 15.35 19.34
CA ASN A 61 -9.11 14.64 20.56
C ASN A 61 -9.55 13.23 20.19
N ILE A 62 -8.84 12.22 20.70
CA ILE A 62 -9.14 10.82 20.37
C ILE A 62 -8.80 9.88 21.51
N PHE A 63 -9.72 8.98 21.86
CA PHE A 63 -9.56 8.02 22.95
C PHE A 63 -9.05 8.65 24.27
N ASN A 64 -9.59 9.81 24.66
CA ASN A 64 -9.17 10.63 25.82
C ASN A 64 -7.76 11.23 25.76
N HIS A 65 -7.10 11.15 24.61
CA HIS A 65 -5.85 11.83 24.35
C HIS A 65 -6.05 13.08 23.50
N HIS A 66 -5.27 14.11 23.78
CA HIS A 66 -5.18 15.32 22.98
C HIS A 66 -3.87 15.31 22.20
N ILE A 67 -3.97 15.15 20.89
CA ILE A 67 -2.85 15.21 19.96
C ILE A 67 -2.81 16.62 19.35
N ARG A 68 -1.66 17.28 19.48
CA ARG A 68 -1.40 18.60 18.90
C ARG A 68 -0.24 18.54 17.91
N ILE A 69 -0.46 19.15 16.75
CA ILE A 69 0.52 19.34 15.69
C ILE A 69 1.02 20.78 15.78
N ILE A 70 2.29 20.95 16.16
CA ILE A 70 2.94 22.25 16.26
C ILE A 70 3.72 22.49 14.98
N GLU A 71 3.42 23.59 14.30
CA GLU A 71 4.11 24.01 13.08
C GLU A 71 5.05 25.17 13.37
N ALA A 72 6.33 24.97 13.07
CA ALA A 72 7.33 26.02 13.07
C ALA A 72 7.69 26.40 11.63
N LYS A 73 7.57 27.68 11.29
CA LYS A 73 7.90 28.19 9.96
C LYS A 73 9.38 27.96 9.66
N THR A 74 9.69 27.40 8.48
CA THR A 74 11.08 27.27 8.02
C THR A 74 11.51 28.43 7.11
N GLY A 75 10.56 29.17 6.55
CA GLY A 75 10.81 30.17 5.50
C GLY A 75 11.11 29.57 4.12
N LYS A 76 11.03 28.25 3.95
CA LYS A 76 11.20 27.56 2.67
C LYS A 76 9.84 27.29 2.01
N HIS A 77 9.87 27.15 0.69
CA HIS A 77 8.72 26.76 -0.12
C HIS A 77 9.03 25.51 -0.93
N ALA A 78 8.02 24.68 -1.15
CA ALA A 78 8.10 23.49 -1.99
C ALA A 78 8.31 23.89 -3.47
N PRO A 79 8.97 23.05 -4.28
CA PRO A 79 9.04 23.27 -5.71
C PRO A 79 7.63 23.20 -6.33
N LEU A 80 7.37 24.04 -7.34
CA LEU A 80 6.11 23.97 -8.10
C LEU A 80 6.07 22.69 -8.94
N THR A 81 5.03 21.88 -8.75
CA THR A 81 4.69 20.76 -9.64
C THR A 81 4.19 21.28 -10.99
N SER A 82 4.10 20.40 -12.00
CA SER A 82 3.49 20.76 -13.29
C SER A 82 2.05 21.26 -13.11
N TRP A 83 1.28 20.58 -12.25
CA TRP A 83 -0.08 20.98 -11.89
C TRP A 83 -0.14 22.36 -11.23
N ASP A 84 0.83 22.69 -10.37
CA ASP A 84 0.86 24.01 -9.73
C ASP A 84 1.03 25.14 -10.75
N LYS A 85 1.86 24.90 -11.78
CA LYS A 85 2.09 25.85 -12.87
C LYS A 85 0.85 26.00 -13.75
N ASP A 86 0.21 24.88 -14.09
CA ASP A 86 -0.98 24.87 -14.95
C ASP A 86 -2.18 25.56 -14.27
N GLU A 87 -2.33 25.38 -12.96
CA GLU A 87 -3.41 25.99 -12.15
C GLU A 87 -3.05 27.39 -11.62
N ASN A 88 -1.83 27.87 -11.87
CA ASN A 88 -1.30 29.14 -11.36
C ASN A 88 -1.44 29.31 -9.84
N VAL A 89 -1.16 28.24 -9.09
CA VAL A 89 -1.18 28.24 -7.61
C VAL A 89 0.22 28.49 -7.04
N PRO A 90 0.34 29.23 -5.91
CA PRO A 90 1.63 29.50 -5.29
C PRO A 90 2.27 28.23 -4.72
N ALA A 91 3.57 28.30 -4.44
CA ALA A 91 4.29 27.20 -3.81
C ALA A 91 3.83 26.99 -2.37
N GLY A 92 3.64 25.72 -1.98
CA GLY A 92 3.32 25.35 -0.60
C GLY A 92 4.42 25.72 0.38
N GLU A 93 4.05 26.14 1.59
CA GLU A 93 5.01 26.39 2.66
C GLU A 93 5.57 25.06 3.19
N ILE A 94 6.86 25.05 3.50
CA ILE A 94 7.49 23.95 4.24
C ILE A 94 7.57 24.36 5.71
N VAL A 95 7.00 23.52 6.58
CA VAL A 95 7.01 23.74 8.03
C VAL A 95 7.69 22.58 8.74
N ASN A 96 8.32 22.86 9.87
CA ASN A 96 8.76 21.81 10.80
C ASN A 96 7.60 21.43 11.70
N ILE A 97 7.21 20.16 11.68
CA ILE A 97 6.15 19.62 12.51
C ILE A 97 6.74 18.92 13.73
N GLN A 98 6.21 19.29 14.90
CA GLN A 98 6.42 18.62 16.18
C GLN A 98 5.08 18.12 16.71
N TYR A 99 5.02 16.87 17.16
CA TYR A 99 3.80 16.32 17.75
C TYR A 99 3.85 16.38 19.27
N GLN A 100 2.71 16.69 19.88
CA GLN A 100 2.48 16.57 21.31
C GLN A 100 1.31 15.66 21.61
N LEU A 101 1.45 14.83 22.65
CA LEU A 101 0.39 14.03 23.25
C LEU A 101 0.21 14.51 24.68
N ASP A 102 -0.98 15.00 25.00
CA ASP A 102 -1.32 15.48 26.35
C ASP A 102 -0.30 16.51 26.88
N GLY A 103 0.21 17.36 25.99
CA GLY A 103 1.19 18.41 26.28
C GLY A 103 2.66 17.94 26.33
N ARG A 104 2.95 16.67 26.05
CA ARG A 104 4.32 16.12 26.02
C ARG A 104 4.77 15.85 24.60
N ASP A 105 6.00 16.22 24.27
CA ASP A 105 6.59 16.00 22.95
C ASP A 105 6.72 14.50 22.63
N LEU A 106 6.31 14.09 21.42
CA LEU A 106 6.26 12.67 21.01
C LEU A 106 7.46 12.21 20.19
N SER A 107 8.03 13.09 19.37
CA SER A 107 9.07 12.75 18.40
C SER A 107 9.99 13.93 18.16
N SER A 108 11.07 13.73 17.40
CA SER A 108 11.84 14.87 16.89
C SER A 108 11.08 15.62 15.79
N PRO A 109 11.28 16.96 15.65
CA PRO A 109 10.67 17.73 14.57
C PRO A 109 11.11 17.24 13.20
N SER A 110 10.25 17.40 12.19
CA SER A 110 10.59 17.08 10.79
C SER A 110 9.79 17.92 9.82
N GLU A 111 10.40 18.19 8.66
CA GLU A 111 9.79 19.01 7.61
C GLU A 111 8.59 18.29 6.95
N VAL A 112 7.52 19.06 6.71
CA VAL A 112 6.32 18.67 5.99
C VAL A 112 5.92 19.80 5.06
N TRP A 113 5.40 19.44 3.88
CA TRP A 113 4.87 20.39 2.92
C TRP A 113 3.38 20.59 3.17
N LEU A 114 2.99 21.84 3.38
CA LEU A 114 1.58 22.18 3.53
C LEU A 114 0.89 22.23 2.17
N SER A 115 -0.39 21.87 2.15
CA SER A 115 -1.23 22.06 0.97
C SER A 115 -1.22 23.52 0.55
N ASN A 116 -0.99 23.76 -0.74
CA ASN A 116 -1.09 25.07 -1.39
C ASN A 116 -2.46 25.29 -2.06
N ARG A 117 -3.44 24.43 -1.77
CA ARG A 117 -4.77 24.45 -2.37
C ARG A 117 -5.83 24.45 -1.27
N GLU A 118 -6.94 25.14 -1.53
CA GLU A 118 -8.15 25.11 -0.69
C GLU A 118 -9.00 23.86 -0.93
N ARG A 119 -8.37 22.73 -1.30
CA ARG A 119 -9.00 21.43 -1.47
C ARG A 119 -8.07 20.33 -0.95
N GLY A 120 -8.64 19.35 -0.25
CA GLY A 120 -7.89 18.33 0.47
C GLY A 120 -7.54 18.75 1.90
N GLY A 121 -6.86 17.86 2.64
CA GLY A 121 -6.41 18.15 4.01
C GLY A 121 -5.21 19.10 4.04
N ARG A 122 -5.03 19.80 5.16
CA ARG A 122 -3.93 20.75 5.44
C ARG A 122 -2.55 20.21 5.09
N TYR A 123 -2.31 18.93 5.35
CA TYR A 123 -1.02 18.28 5.15
C TYR A 123 -0.96 17.40 3.89
N PHE A 124 -1.97 17.48 3.02
CA PHE A 124 -2.03 16.75 1.74
C PHE A 124 -1.63 15.26 1.89
N SER A 125 -0.57 14.81 1.20
CA SER A 125 -0.02 13.45 1.24
C SER A 125 1.23 13.32 2.12
N TRP A 126 1.46 14.25 3.06
CA TRP A 126 2.66 14.28 3.89
C TRP A 126 2.46 13.76 5.31
N LEU A 127 1.25 13.90 5.83
CA LEU A 127 0.92 13.55 7.21
C LEU A 127 -0.54 13.16 7.31
N GLU A 128 -0.81 12.08 8.04
CA GLU A 128 -2.15 11.69 8.43
C GLU A 128 -2.16 11.08 9.84
N ILE A 129 -3.30 11.18 10.54
CA ILE A 129 -3.55 10.53 11.82
C ILE A 129 -4.70 9.55 11.67
N LEU A 130 -4.45 8.29 12.01
CA LEU A 130 -5.36 7.16 11.81
C LEU A 130 -5.70 6.50 13.14
N THR A 131 -6.93 6.00 13.27
CA THR A 131 -7.26 5.01 14.30
C THR A 131 -7.24 3.62 13.72
N VAL A 132 -6.71 2.67 14.50
CA VAL A 132 -6.59 1.28 14.11
C VAL A 132 -7.17 0.40 15.22
N LYS A 133 -8.18 -0.40 14.90
CA LYS A 133 -8.67 -1.46 15.77
C LYS A 133 -8.02 -2.79 15.37
N ASP A 134 -7.19 -3.36 16.24
CA ASP A 134 -6.68 -4.72 16.07
C ASP A 134 -7.73 -5.72 16.55
N ARG A 135 -8.48 -6.32 15.63
CA ARG A 135 -9.56 -7.28 15.93
C ARG A 135 -9.04 -8.55 16.59
N LYS A 136 -7.74 -8.85 16.54
CA LYS A 136 -7.14 -10.01 17.20
C LYS A 136 -6.92 -9.78 18.69
N THR A 137 -6.49 -8.57 19.08
CA THR A 137 -6.21 -8.22 20.47
C THR A 137 -7.30 -7.35 21.12
N ASP A 138 -8.28 -6.92 20.33
CA ASP A 138 -9.33 -5.95 20.67
C ASP A 138 -8.78 -4.62 21.19
N GLN A 139 -7.60 -4.22 20.71
CA GLN A 139 -6.95 -2.96 21.08
C GLN A 139 -7.25 -1.88 20.04
N ASN A 140 -7.59 -0.68 20.53
CA ASN A 140 -7.64 0.52 19.70
C ASN A 140 -6.30 1.25 19.81
N LEU A 141 -5.78 1.68 18.68
CA LEU A 141 -4.48 2.32 18.54
C LEU A 141 -4.64 3.59 17.73
N VAL A 142 -3.80 4.58 17.98
CA VAL A 142 -3.66 5.75 17.12
C VAL A 142 -2.31 5.68 16.42
N TYR A 143 -2.30 5.99 15.13
CA TYR A 143 -1.11 6.02 14.31
C TYR A 143 -0.96 7.40 13.69
N ILE A 144 0.19 8.04 13.92
CA ILE A 144 0.62 9.18 13.13
C ILE A 144 1.54 8.63 12.05
N VAL A 145 1.17 8.82 10.79
CA VAL A 145 1.98 8.43 9.63
C VAL A 145 2.45 9.68 8.93
N GLN A 146 3.77 9.80 8.76
CA GLN A 146 4.38 10.99 8.20
C GLN A 146 5.47 10.62 7.21
N ARG A 147 5.47 11.28 6.07
CA ARG A 147 6.58 11.25 5.13
C ARG A 147 7.73 12.12 5.63
N ILE A 148 8.96 11.63 5.49
CA ILE A 148 10.18 12.36 5.90
C ILE A 148 11.20 12.54 4.76
N THR A 149 10.86 12.08 3.56
CA THR A 149 11.67 12.21 2.34
C THR A 149 10.92 12.98 1.27
N ASP A 150 11.63 13.86 0.55
CA ASP A 150 11.12 14.70 -0.55
C ASP A 150 10.51 13.88 -1.72
N ASP A 151 9.65 14.53 -2.52
CA ASP A 151 9.13 14.07 -3.82
C ASP A 151 10.20 13.93 -4.91
N GLN A 152 11.34 14.63 -4.79
CA GLN A 152 12.43 14.53 -5.76
C GLN A 152 13.26 13.25 -5.63
N ILE A 153 12.96 12.40 -4.65
CA ILE A 153 13.70 11.19 -4.34
C ILE A 153 12.98 9.98 -4.94
N SER A 154 13.75 9.04 -5.51
CA SER A 154 13.21 7.76 -6.00
C SER A 154 12.47 7.00 -4.89
N LEU A 155 11.36 6.34 -5.22
CA LEU A 155 10.56 5.56 -4.26
C LEU A 155 11.39 4.60 -3.39
N GLU A 156 12.42 3.96 -3.97
CA GLU A 156 13.36 3.06 -3.27
C GLU A 156 14.09 3.68 -2.08
N LYS A 157 14.20 5.01 -2.05
CA LYS A 157 14.86 5.78 -0.99
C LYS A 157 13.85 6.46 -0.06
N SER A 158 12.56 6.32 -0.33
CA SER A 158 11.51 6.92 0.49
C SER A 158 11.50 6.34 1.90
N LYS A 159 11.24 7.21 2.88
CA LYS A 159 11.13 6.86 4.28
C LYS A 159 9.93 7.55 4.92
N TRP A 160 9.36 6.85 5.89
CA TRP A 160 8.23 7.30 6.67
C TRP A 160 8.51 7.15 8.16
N LYS A 161 8.07 8.14 8.93
CA LYS A 161 7.99 8.07 10.39
C LYS A 161 6.58 7.59 10.75
N ILE A 162 6.52 6.58 11.61
CA ILE A 162 5.27 5.99 12.07
C ILE A 162 5.29 5.98 13.59
N ILE A 163 4.40 6.75 14.20
CA ILE A 163 4.26 6.83 15.66
C ILE A 163 2.98 6.10 16.04
N ARG A 164 3.12 5.04 16.82
CA ARG A 164 1.99 4.30 17.39
C ARG A 164 1.75 4.75 18.83
N ILE A 165 0.50 5.08 19.14
CA ILE A 165 0.04 5.51 20.45
C ILE A 165 -1.02 4.51 20.93
N HIS A 166 -0.81 3.95 22.10
CA HIS A 166 -1.78 3.08 22.79
C HIS A 166 -2.73 3.92 23.64
N GLN A 167 -3.89 3.37 23.99
CA GLN A 167 -4.88 4.05 24.85
C GLN A 167 -4.40 4.33 26.28
N ASP A 168 -3.33 3.67 26.72
CA ASP A 168 -2.68 3.94 28.01
C ASP A 168 -1.67 5.10 27.92
N GLY A 169 -1.54 5.74 26.75
CA GLY A 169 -0.56 6.78 26.47
C GLY A 169 0.84 6.26 26.13
N THR A 170 1.06 4.95 26.05
CA THR A 170 2.35 4.38 25.63
C THR A 170 2.61 4.67 24.16
N VAL A 171 3.79 5.21 23.85
CA VAL A 171 4.18 5.62 22.50
C VAL A 171 5.34 4.78 21.98
N LYS A 172 5.28 4.41 20.70
CA LYS A 172 6.39 3.79 19.99
C LYS A 172 6.55 4.41 18.61
N GLU A 173 7.67 5.08 18.39
CA GLU A 173 8.10 5.53 17.07
C GLU A 173 8.89 4.44 16.34
N LYS A 174 8.74 4.39 15.02
CA LYS A 174 9.61 3.65 14.11
C LYS A 174 9.79 4.41 12.80
N LEU A 175 10.92 4.16 12.15
CA LEU A 175 11.17 4.57 10.78
C LEU A 175 10.97 3.37 9.86
N LEU A 176 10.16 3.54 8.82
CA LEU A 176 9.99 2.57 7.74
C LEU A 176 10.70 3.10 6.50
N SER A 177 11.55 2.27 5.89
CA SER A 177 12.07 2.52 4.55
C SER A 177 11.32 1.66 3.55
N TYR A 178 11.21 2.12 2.30
CA TYR A 178 10.56 1.35 1.24
C TYR A 178 11.17 -0.04 1.02
N SER A 179 12.49 -0.17 1.17
CA SER A 179 13.21 -1.45 1.10
C SER A 179 12.84 -2.43 2.21
N ASP A 180 12.35 -1.94 3.35
CA ASP A 180 11.98 -2.75 4.53
C ASP A 180 10.46 -3.03 4.61
N ARG A 181 9.68 -2.55 3.63
CA ARG A 181 8.21 -2.61 3.66
C ARG A 181 7.62 -4.01 3.89
N SER A 182 8.30 -5.03 3.38
CA SER A 182 7.92 -6.44 3.56
C SER A 182 7.93 -6.94 4.99
N LYS A 183 8.66 -6.27 5.89
CA LYS A 183 8.76 -6.65 7.30
C LYS A 183 7.57 -6.13 8.13
N ASP A 184 6.78 -5.20 7.58
CA ASP A 184 5.75 -4.50 8.33
C ASP A 184 4.50 -4.19 7.49
N PRO A 185 3.69 -5.21 7.20
CA PRO A 185 2.51 -5.06 6.35
C PRO A 185 1.48 -4.04 6.86
N LEU A 186 1.30 -3.93 8.18
CA LEU A 186 0.37 -2.94 8.72
C LEU A 186 0.80 -1.51 8.33
N SER A 187 2.10 -1.20 8.47
CA SER A 187 2.60 0.13 8.08
C SER A 187 2.39 0.42 6.61
N VAL A 188 2.59 -0.56 5.72
CA VAL A 188 2.31 -0.41 4.29
C VAL A 188 0.83 -0.11 4.04
N LYS A 189 -0.06 -0.86 4.70
CA LYS A 189 -1.52 -0.63 4.60
C LYS A 189 -1.91 0.76 5.08
N LEU A 190 -1.33 1.25 6.18
CA LEU A 190 -1.59 2.60 6.69
C LEU A 190 -1.13 3.68 5.70
N LEU A 191 0.05 3.51 5.08
CA LEU A 191 0.58 4.45 4.09
C LEU A 191 -0.26 4.49 2.81
N ASN A 192 -0.73 3.33 2.33
CA ASN A 192 -1.60 3.25 1.16
C ASN A 192 -3.00 3.81 1.48
N PHE A 193 -3.57 3.50 2.64
CA PHE A 193 -4.88 4.00 3.07
C PHE A 193 -4.90 5.52 3.23
N SER A 194 -3.86 6.09 3.84
CA SER A 194 -3.74 7.54 4.07
C SER A 194 -3.24 8.33 2.87
N TYR A 195 -2.82 7.67 1.79
CA TYR A 195 -2.08 8.28 0.67
C TYR A 195 -0.74 8.94 1.04
N VAL A 196 -0.27 8.82 2.29
CA VAL A 196 1.03 9.36 2.74
C VAL A 196 2.23 8.62 2.12
N GLY A 197 1.99 7.45 1.52
CA GLY A 197 2.97 6.75 0.68
C GLY A 197 3.47 7.56 -0.52
N GLY A 198 2.73 8.58 -0.96
CA GLY A 198 2.99 9.36 -2.18
C GLY A 198 2.65 8.61 -3.46
N ASN A 199 2.99 7.32 -3.51
CA ASN A 199 2.46 6.35 -4.46
C ASN A 199 1.99 5.12 -3.68
N SER A 200 1.00 4.43 -4.24
CA SER A 200 0.62 3.12 -3.71
C SER A 200 1.78 2.13 -3.88
N MET A 201 2.01 1.29 -2.87
CA MET A 201 3.10 0.31 -2.88
C MET A 201 2.64 -1.06 -2.38
N GLY A 202 3.22 -2.13 -2.94
CA GLY A 202 2.94 -3.49 -2.47
C GLY A 202 3.72 -3.83 -1.20
N TYR A 203 3.37 -4.95 -0.58
CA TYR A 203 4.03 -5.45 0.63
C TYR A 203 5.42 -6.02 0.33
N HIS A 204 5.58 -6.76 -0.75
CA HIS A 204 6.88 -7.24 -1.24
C HIS A 204 7.15 -6.86 -2.69
N SER A 205 6.11 -6.59 -3.48
CA SER A 205 6.22 -6.25 -4.89
C SER A 205 5.09 -5.32 -5.29
N ASP A 206 5.43 -4.32 -6.09
CA ASP A 206 4.46 -3.32 -6.55
C ASP A 206 3.72 -3.77 -7.82
N MET A 207 3.66 -5.08 -8.06
CA MET A 207 3.01 -5.68 -9.22
C MET A 207 1.54 -5.22 -9.37
N TYR A 208 0.82 -5.06 -8.26
CA TYR A 208 -0.55 -4.54 -8.26
C TYR A 208 -0.65 -3.02 -8.41
N GLU A 209 0.42 -2.28 -8.11
CA GLU A 209 0.38 -0.83 -7.92
C GLU A 209 0.97 -0.03 -9.08
N VAL A 210 1.85 -0.65 -9.89
CA VAL A 210 2.65 0.06 -10.91
C VAL A 210 2.14 -0.14 -12.35
N ILE A 211 1.27 -1.12 -12.62
CA ILE A 211 0.85 -1.43 -14.00
C ILE A 211 -0.68 -1.38 -14.17
N PRO A 212 -1.25 -0.21 -14.49
CA PRO A 212 -2.62 -0.14 -14.96
C PRO A 212 -2.65 -0.54 -16.45
N ASN A 213 -2.66 -1.84 -16.75
CA ASN A 213 -3.01 -2.29 -18.09
C ASN A 213 -3.74 -3.65 -18.06
N VAL A 214 -4.55 -3.93 -19.09
CA VAL A 214 -5.26 -5.22 -19.20
C VAL A 214 -4.28 -6.41 -19.35
N ILE A 215 -3.02 -6.13 -19.71
CA ILE A 215 -1.98 -7.14 -19.87
C ILE A 215 -1.56 -7.70 -18.50
N PHE A 216 -1.45 -6.88 -17.47
CA PHE A 216 -0.99 -7.26 -16.14
C PHE A 216 -1.96 -6.78 -15.06
N PRO A 217 -2.48 -7.64 -14.15
CA PRO A 217 -2.14 -9.05 -13.96
C PRO A 217 -3.03 -10.04 -14.75
N LEU A 218 -3.99 -9.54 -15.56
CA LEU A 218 -5.06 -10.38 -16.11
C LEU A 218 -4.58 -11.29 -17.25
N LEU A 219 -4.09 -10.74 -18.37
CA LEU A 219 -3.60 -11.58 -19.49
C LEU A 219 -2.35 -12.35 -19.08
N TYR A 220 -1.41 -11.68 -18.44
CA TYR A 220 -0.23 -12.24 -17.83
C TYR A 220 -0.16 -11.76 -16.37
N PRO A 221 -0.01 -12.67 -15.39
CA PRO A 221 0.30 -14.08 -15.55
C PRO A 221 -0.92 -15.03 -15.47
N LEU A 222 -2.13 -14.52 -15.19
CA LEU A 222 -3.28 -15.37 -14.84
C LEU A 222 -3.81 -16.16 -16.04
N ILE A 223 -4.17 -15.50 -17.15
CA ILE A 223 -4.69 -16.18 -18.35
C ILE A 223 -3.60 -17.05 -19.00
N THR A 224 -2.35 -16.58 -19.08
CA THR A 224 -1.24 -17.39 -19.62
C THR A 224 -1.06 -18.70 -18.85
N PHE A 225 -1.13 -18.67 -17.52
CA PHE A 225 -1.08 -19.88 -16.70
C PHE A 225 -2.29 -20.79 -16.93
N ALA A 226 -3.50 -20.22 -16.94
CA ALA A 226 -4.73 -20.97 -17.16
C ALA A 226 -4.75 -21.69 -18.53
N VAL A 227 -4.28 -21.02 -19.59
CA VAL A 227 -4.13 -21.61 -20.93
C VAL A 227 -3.09 -22.74 -20.90
N GLY A 228 -1.95 -22.55 -20.23
CA GLY A 228 -0.95 -23.59 -20.05
C GLY A 228 -1.53 -24.83 -19.36
N CYS A 229 -2.26 -24.64 -18.26
CA CYS A 229 -2.96 -25.72 -17.56
C CYS A 229 -4.01 -26.42 -18.45
N ALA A 230 -4.81 -25.66 -19.21
CA ALA A 230 -5.82 -26.22 -20.11
C ALA A 230 -5.20 -27.09 -21.22
N ILE A 231 -4.08 -26.66 -21.79
CA ILE A 231 -3.32 -27.46 -22.78
C ILE A 231 -2.87 -28.78 -22.14
N MET A 232 -2.30 -28.73 -20.94
CA MET A 232 -1.81 -29.92 -20.23
C MET A 232 -2.94 -30.90 -19.89
N ILE A 233 -4.08 -30.39 -19.41
CA ILE A 233 -5.28 -31.20 -19.12
C ILE A 233 -5.82 -31.84 -20.40
N GLY A 234 -5.91 -31.08 -21.50
CA GLY A 234 -6.38 -31.59 -22.78
C GLY A 234 -5.51 -32.73 -23.33
N ILE A 235 -4.18 -32.60 -23.22
CA ILE A 235 -3.23 -33.66 -23.59
C ILE A 235 -3.43 -34.89 -22.71
N LEU A 236 -3.58 -34.72 -21.40
CA LEU A 236 -3.80 -35.83 -20.46
C LEU A 236 -5.07 -36.61 -20.82
N ILE A 237 -6.19 -35.90 -21.05
CA ILE A 237 -7.47 -36.51 -21.46
C ILE A 237 -7.29 -37.27 -22.78
N PHE A 238 -6.62 -36.68 -23.77
CA PHE A 238 -6.36 -37.32 -25.06
C PHE A 238 -5.59 -38.64 -24.90
N VAL A 239 -4.54 -38.65 -24.08
CA VAL A 239 -3.74 -39.85 -23.79
C VAL A 239 -4.59 -40.93 -23.10
N ILE A 240 -5.41 -40.56 -22.12
CA ILE A 240 -6.33 -41.49 -21.42
C ILE A 240 -7.34 -42.11 -22.39
N VAL A 241 -7.93 -41.30 -23.27
CA VAL A 241 -8.92 -41.75 -24.26
C VAL A 241 -8.29 -42.68 -25.31
N GLN A 242 -7.07 -42.40 -25.77
CA GLN A 242 -6.34 -43.29 -26.67
C GLN A 242 -6.04 -44.64 -26.03
N LYS A 243 -5.60 -44.63 -24.77
CA LYS A 243 -5.29 -45.85 -24.02
C LYS A 243 -6.53 -46.73 -23.82
N THR A 244 -7.67 -46.14 -23.44
CA THR A 244 -8.93 -46.87 -23.25
C THR A 244 -9.53 -47.41 -24.55
N LYS A 245 -9.43 -46.67 -25.67
CA LYS A 245 -9.83 -47.18 -27.00
C LYS A 245 -8.90 -48.28 -27.54
N GLY A 246 -7.60 -48.21 -27.25
CA GLY A 246 -6.65 -49.27 -27.58
C GLY A 246 -6.95 -50.58 -26.86
N VAL A 247 -7.31 -50.50 -25.57
CA VAL A 247 -7.72 -51.67 -24.76
C VAL A 247 -9.02 -52.31 -25.27
N ARG A 248 -9.98 -51.52 -25.79
CA ARG A 248 -11.23 -52.06 -26.36
C ARG A 248 -11.08 -52.72 -27.74
N LYS A 249 -9.99 -52.46 -28.47
CA LYS A 249 -9.74 -53.07 -29.80
C LYS A 249 -8.99 -54.41 -29.71
N SER A 250 -8.45 -54.76 -28.54
CA SER A 250 -7.67 -55.99 -28.31
C SER A 250 -8.45 -57.06 -27.55
N ILE A 251 -9.76 -56.90 -27.38
CA ILE A 251 -10.72 -57.87 -26.83
C ILE A 251 -11.66 -58.24 -27.96
#